data_AF-A0A972ULT1-F1
#
_entry.id   AF-A0A972ULT1-F1
#
_cell.length_a   1.000
_cell.length_b   1.000
_cell.length_c   1.000
_cell.angle_alpha   90.00
_cell.angle_beta   90.00
_cell.angle_gamma   90.00
#
_symmetry.space_group_name_H-M   'P 1'
#
loop_
_entity.id
_entity.type
_entity.pdbx_description
1 polymer ?
#
loop_
_entity_poly.entity_id
_entity_poly.type
_entity_poly.pdbx_seq_one_letter_code
_entity_poly.pdbx_strand_id
1 'polypeptide(L)'
;LQDAVQDHEGDQSATLATPPFYALGPAKSYVVLTDGGLAVNEQLKVLGDGDRPIDGLYACGSVGQGGLMLKGHGHHIGWAFTSGRIAGRHAAQESARESADR
;
A
#
# COMPACT_ATOMS: atom_id res chain seq x y z
N LEU A 1 17.94 4.12 -24.52
CA LEU A 1 16.70 4.41 -23.75
C LEU A 1 15.47 4.21 -24.61
N GLN A 2 15.38 4.85 -25.78
CA GLN A 2 14.33 4.58 -26.77
C GLN A 2 14.32 3.11 -27.22
N ASP A 3 15.48 2.53 -27.53
CA ASP A 3 15.59 1.10 -27.93
C ASP A 3 15.10 0.13 -26.83
N ALA A 4 15.39 0.42 -25.57
CA ALA A 4 14.97 -0.42 -24.44
C ALA A 4 13.46 -0.32 -24.15
N VAL A 5 12.85 0.84 -24.43
CA VAL A 5 11.39 1.01 -24.36
C VAL A 5 10.74 0.31 -25.55
N GLN A 6 11.33 0.38 -26.74
CA GLN A 6 10.83 -0.29 -27.93
C GLN A 6 10.88 -1.82 -27.82
N ASP A 7 11.93 -2.36 -27.20
CA ASP A 7 12.05 -3.80 -26.89
C ASP A 7 11.02 -4.25 -25.83
N HIS A 8 10.62 -3.36 -24.90
CA HIS A 8 9.59 -3.64 -23.91
C HIS A 8 8.18 -3.59 -24.49
N GLU A 9 7.93 -2.69 -25.47
CA GLU A 9 6.63 -2.53 -26.13
C GLU A 9 6.43 -3.45 -27.34
N GLY A 10 7.49 -4.12 -27.79
CA GLY A 10 7.41 -5.10 -28.86
C GLY A 10 6.66 -6.36 -28.42
N ASP A 11 5.62 -6.73 -29.18
CA ASP A 11 4.98 -8.05 -29.08
C ASP A 11 5.96 -9.13 -29.58
N GLN A 12 6.92 -9.48 -28.73
CA GLN A 12 7.82 -10.59 -28.97
C GLN A 12 7.05 -11.87 -28.76
N SER A 13 6.49 -12.42 -29.84
CA SER A 13 5.89 -13.74 -29.88
C SER A 13 6.96 -14.80 -29.57
N ALA A 14 7.21 -15.03 -28.28
CA ALA A 14 8.07 -16.11 -27.80
C ALA A 14 7.35 -17.44 -28.01
N THR A 15 7.74 -18.18 -29.05
CA THR A 15 7.20 -19.51 -29.33
C THR A 15 7.52 -20.47 -28.18
N LEU A 16 6.48 -21.09 -27.61
CA LEU A 16 6.63 -22.19 -26.65
C LEU A 16 7.03 -23.47 -27.40
N ALA A 17 8.33 -23.75 -27.47
CA ALA A 17 8.87 -24.81 -28.35
C ALA A 17 9.00 -26.19 -27.70
N THR A 18 9.14 -26.27 -26.37
CA THR A 18 9.54 -27.51 -25.69
C THR A 18 8.47 -27.96 -24.68
N PRO A 19 7.92 -29.18 -24.80
CA PRO A 19 6.96 -29.73 -23.85
C PRO A 19 7.63 -30.20 -22.53
N PRO A 20 6.88 -30.47 -21.45
CA PRO A 20 5.40 -30.42 -21.35
C PRO A 20 4.84 -29.01 -21.16
N PHE A 21 3.70 -28.74 -21.80
CA PHE A 21 2.97 -27.49 -21.62
C PHE A 21 1.93 -27.62 -20.52
N TYR A 22 1.73 -26.53 -19.78
CA TYR A 22 0.76 -26.44 -18.70
C TYR A 22 -0.18 -25.27 -18.96
N ALA A 23 -1.48 -25.53 -18.90
CA ALA A 23 -2.49 -24.49 -18.91
C ALA A 23 -2.95 -24.23 -17.48
N LEU A 24 -2.89 -22.97 -17.05
CA LEU A 24 -3.61 -22.53 -15.86
C LEU A 24 -5.03 -22.18 -16.30
N GLY A 25 -6.02 -22.78 -15.63
CA GLY A 25 -7.45 -22.63 -15.93
C GLY A 25 -7.90 -21.16 -15.94
N PRO A 26 -9.14 -20.90 -16.39
CA PRO A 26 -9.57 -19.59 -16.88
C PRO A 26 -9.21 -18.49 -15.89
N ALA A 27 -8.59 -17.43 -16.40
CA ALA A 27 -8.28 -16.25 -15.60
C ALA A 27 -9.58 -15.73 -14.97
N LYS A 28 -9.60 -15.69 -13.64
CA LYS A 28 -10.71 -15.14 -12.87
C LYS A 28 -10.29 -13.79 -12.32
N SER A 29 -11.09 -12.77 -12.57
CA SER A 29 -10.93 -11.49 -11.91
C SER A 29 -11.43 -11.59 -10.48
N TYR A 30 -10.57 -11.22 -9.54
CA TYR A 30 -10.91 -11.07 -8.13
C TYR A 30 -10.62 -9.64 -7.69
N VAL A 31 -11.41 -9.15 -6.74
CA VAL A 31 -11.06 -7.92 -6.02
C VAL A 31 -9.91 -8.27 -5.09
N VAL A 32 -8.70 -7.88 -5.47
CA VAL A 32 -7.47 -8.17 -4.71
C VAL A 32 -7.07 -7.05 -3.77
N LEU A 33 -7.61 -5.84 -3.98
CA LEU A 33 -7.27 -4.66 -3.22
C LEU A 33 -8.46 -3.71 -3.06
N THR A 34 -8.43 -2.97 -1.95
CA THR A 34 -9.32 -1.84 -1.70
C THR A 34 -8.49 -0.61 -1.44
N ASP A 35 -8.71 0.44 -2.23
CA ASP A 35 -8.02 1.72 -2.04
C ASP A 35 -8.59 2.56 -0.89
N GLY A 36 -9.66 2.08 -0.24
CA GLY A 36 -10.22 2.69 0.96
C GLY A 36 -9.34 2.52 2.19
N GLY A 37 -9.88 2.87 3.35
CA GLY A 37 -9.21 2.80 4.64
C GLY A 37 -9.76 3.85 5.59
N LEU A 38 -9.25 3.87 6.81
CA LEU A 38 -9.53 4.93 7.77
C LEU A 38 -8.94 6.25 7.25
N ALA A 39 -9.70 7.33 7.39
CA ALA A 39 -9.17 8.66 7.18
C ALA A 39 -8.09 8.93 8.24
N VAL A 40 -6.95 9.45 7.79
CA VAL A 40 -5.82 9.78 8.65
C VAL A 40 -5.29 11.17 8.32
N ASN A 41 -4.72 11.85 9.30
CA ASN A 41 -3.94 13.07 9.04
C ASN A 41 -2.52 12.74 8.57
N GLU A 42 -1.70 13.79 8.37
CA GLU A 42 -0.30 13.68 7.94
C GLU A 42 0.59 12.91 8.93
N GLN A 43 0.16 12.79 10.19
CA GLN A 43 0.82 12.04 11.24
C GLN A 43 0.31 10.59 11.35
N LEU A 44 -0.58 10.16 10.47
CA LEU A 44 -1.23 8.85 10.46
C LEU A 44 -2.12 8.58 11.68
N LYS A 45 -2.57 9.62 12.39
CA LYS A 45 -3.62 9.51 13.40
C LYS A 45 -4.97 9.32 12.72
N VAL A 46 -5.78 8.41 13.23
CA VAL A 46 -7.14 8.17 12.73
C VAL A 46 -8.01 9.39 13.02
N LEU A 47 -8.76 9.83 12.01
CA LEU A 47 -9.73 10.91 12.12
C LEU A 47 -11.10 10.34 12.52
N GLY A 48 -11.67 10.91 13.57
CA GLY A 48 -13.04 10.68 14.01
C GLY A 48 -13.98 11.81 13.58
N ASP A 49 -15.01 12.07 14.38
CA ASP A 49 -16.04 13.05 14.06
C ASP A 49 -15.48 14.47 13.89
N GLY A 50 -15.81 15.08 12.74
CA GLY A 50 -15.38 16.44 12.39
C GLY A 50 -13.89 16.55 12.07
N ASP A 51 -13.30 15.50 11.50
CA ASP A 51 -11.88 15.41 11.14
C ASP A 51 -10.94 15.64 12.34
N ARG A 52 -11.42 15.31 13.55
CA ARG A 52 -10.62 15.41 14.76
C ARG A 52 -9.82 14.12 14.97
N PRO A 53 -8.50 14.22 15.21
CA PRO A 53 -7.69 13.05 15.52
C PRO A 53 -8.19 12.34 16.79
N ILE A 54 -8.19 11.02 16.77
CA ILE A 54 -8.44 10.18 17.95
C ILE A 54 -7.08 9.93 18.61
N ASP A 55 -6.95 10.34 19.87
CA ASP A 55 -5.68 10.21 20.62
C ASP A 55 -5.29 8.75 20.84
N GLY A 56 -3.99 8.48 20.68
CA GLY A 56 -3.43 7.14 20.76
C GLY A 56 -3.79 6.19 19.62
N LEU A 57 -4.63 6.59 18.66
CA LEU A 57 -5.09 5.71 17.57
C LEU A 57 -4.45 6.08 16.22
N TYR A 58 -3.72 5.13 15.66
CA TYR A 58 -2.99 5.27 14.39
C TYR A 58 -3.36 4.17 13.41
N ALA A 59 -3.30 4.48 12.12
CA ALA A 59 -3.51 3.50 11.05
C ALA A 59 -2.42 3.59 9.99
N CYS A 60 -2.02 2.45 9.44
CA CYS A 60 -0.99 2.35 8.40
C CYS A 60 -1.30 1.22 7.42
N GLY A 61 -0.50 1.11 6.36
CA GLY A 61 -0.71 0.15 5.28
C GLY A 61 -2.06 0.35 4.60
N SER A 62 -2.69 -0.74 4.15
CA SER A 62 -4.00 -0.67 3.48
C SER A 62 -5.09 -0.09 4.41
N VAL A 63 -5.03 -0.37 5.72
CA VAL A 63 -5.99 0.18 6.69
C VAL A 63 -5.87 1.70 6.80
N GLY A 64 -4.65 2.23 6.76
CA GLY A 64 -4.38 3.68 6.82
C GLY A 64 -4.15 4.34 5.47
N GLN A 65 -4.53 3.69 4.36
CA GLN A 65 -4.37 4.25 3.01
C GLN A 65 -5.36 5.39 2.75
N GLY A 66 -6.53 5.37 3.41
CA GLY A 66 -7.45 6.51 3.49
C GLY A 66 -7.94 7.05 2.14
N GLY A 67 -8.05 6.20 1.12
CA GLY A 67 -8.46 6.64 -0.23
C GLY A 67 -7.32 7.03 -1.18
N LEU A 68 -6.05 6.95 -0.74
CA LEU A 68 -4.90 7.24 -1.59
C LEU A 68 -4.81 6.21 -2.73
N MET A 69 -4.79 6.65 -3.98
CA MET A 69 -4.63 5.74 -5.12
C MET A 69 -3.15 5.39 -5.35
N LEU A 70 -2.82 4.10 -5.25
CA LEU A 70 -1.45 3.58 -5.46
C LEU A 70 -1.38 2.77 -6.76
N LYS A 71 -1.13 3.44 -7.89
CA LYS A 71 -1.38 2.88 -9.24
C LYS A 71 -0.34 1.89 -9.78
N GLY A 72 0.88 1.91 -9.26
CA GLY A 72 1.97 1.08 -9.78
C GLY A 72 2.26 -0.18 -8.94
N HIS A 73 2.84 -1.18 -9.59
CA HIS A 73 3.31 -2.41 -8.94
C HIS A 73 4.26 -2.08 -7.78
N GLY A 74 4.06 -2.74 -6.65
CA GLY A 74 4.90 -2.55 -5.46
C GLY A 74 4.60 -1.31 -4.60
N HIS A 75 3.71 -0.40 -5.02
CA HIS A 75 3.42 0.79 -4.21
C HIS A 75 2.72 0.45 -2.90
N HIS A 76 1.82 -0.54 -2.85
CA HIS A 76 1.15 -0.91 -1.60
C HIS A 76 2.12 -1.49 -0.57
N ILE A 77 3.11 -2.27 -1.00
CA ILE A 77 4.15 -2.78 -0.08
C ILE A 77 5.09 -1.66 0.35
N GLY A 78 5.47 -0.74 -0.56
CA GLY A 78 6.23 0.46 -0.21
C GLY A 78 5.48 1.34 0.80
N TRP A 79 4.17 1.54 0.60
CA TRP A 79 3.31 2.27 1.51
C TRP A 79 3.20 1.57 2.87
N ALA A 80 3.01 0.25 2.90
CA ALA A 80 2.93 -0.50 4.15
C ALA A 80 4.16 -0.31 5.04
N PHE A 81 5.36 -0.39 4.48
CA PHE A 81 6.60 -0.15 5.24
C PHE A 81 6.76 1.29 5.67
N THR A 82 6.56 2.24 4.76
CA THR A 82 6.76 3.67 5.04
C THR A 82 5.76 4.17 6.07
N SER A 83 4.46 3.93 5.84
CA SER A 83 3.41 4.35 6.77
C SER A 83 3.51 3.65 8.12
N GLY A 84 3.81 2.34 8.15
CA GLY A 84 4.00 1.61 9.39
C GLY A 84 5.13 2.17 10.25
N ARG A 85 6.25 2.55 9.62
CA ARG A 85 7.37 3.21 10.30
C ARG A 85 6.99 4.59 10.85
N ILE A 86 6.23 5.38 10.09
CA ILE A 86 5.77 6.72 10.53
C ILE A 86 4.79 6.60 11.70
N ALA A 87 3.74 5.79 11.54
CA ALA A 87 2.71 5.57 12.56
C ALA A 87 3.33 5.02 13.85
N GLY A 88 4.20 4.02 13.75
CA GLY A 88 4.87 3.43 14.92
C GLY A 88 5.75 4.42 15.67
N ARG A 89 6.43 5.33 14.96
CA ARG A 89 7.24 6.39 15.61
C ARG A 89 6.38 7.38 16.38
N HIS A 90 5.28 7.83 15.78
CA HIS A 90 4.37 8.78 16.43
C HIS A 90 3.68 8.14 17.65
N ALA A 91 3.19 6.91 17.51
CA ALA A 91 2.59 6.16 18.61
C ALA A 91 3.57 5.99 19.79
N ALA A 92 4.83 5.62 19.51
CA ALA A 92 5.84 5.48 20.57
C ALA A 92 6.19 6.80 21.25
N GLN A 93 6.30 7.90 20.49
CA GLN A 93 6.60 9.22 21.04
C GLN A 93 5.46 9.77 21.90
N GLU A 94 4.21 9.57 21.49
CA GLU A 94 3.03 9.98 22.25
C GLU A 94 2.92 9.19 23.56
N SER A 95 3.06 7.86 23.50
CA SER A 95 3.05 7.00 24.70
C SER A 95 4.13 7.38 25.71
N ALA A 96 5.34 7.74 25.24
CA ALA A 96 6.42 8.20 26.11
C ALA A 96 6.11 9.54 26.80
N ARG A 97 5.45 10.48 26.10
CA ARG A 97 5.03 11.77 26.68
C ARG A 97 3.93 11.58 27.73
N GLU A 98 2.92 10.78 27.44
CA GLU A 98 1.85 10.45 28.40
C GLU A 98 2.36 9.75 29.66
N SER A 99 3.49 9.03 29.54
CA SER A 99 4.12 8.38 30.69
C SER A 99 4.96 9.36 31.52
N ALA A 100 5.45 10.45 30.93
CA ALA A 100 6.21 11.49 31.63
C ALA A 100 5.30 12.52 32.33
N ASP A 101 4.09 12.73 31.81
CA ASP A 101 3.08 13.63 32.40
C ASP A 101 2.25 12.97 33.52
N ARG A 102 2.46 11.67 33.79
CA ARG A 102 1.85 10.90 34.89
C ARG A 102 2.76 10.80 36.10
#